data_AF-A0A5K3FM80-F1
#
_entry.id   AF-A0A5K3FM80-F1
#
_cell.length_a   1.000
_cell.length_b   1.000
_cell.length_c   1.000
_cell.angle_alpha   90.00
_cell.angle_beta   90.00
_cell.angle_gamma   90.00
#
_symmetry.space_group_name_H-M   'P 1'
#
loop_
_entity.id
_entity.type
_entity.pdbx_description
1 polymer ?
#
loop_
_entity_poly.entity_id
_entity_poly.type
_entity_poly.pdbx_seq_one_letter_code
_entity_poly.pdbx_strand_id
1 'polypeptide(L)'
;MGSVFGTSPPYDVTFSRSDILVSDDVIDRVKSHQSHSPPAEAPPPAPIPLVKEEPPPTAVHDSAPVGSVAAHHLVHSLDQIERNYETRLRKVEERNDKFLKAAEEEFTKVVDRLQAKYIRGSPEECCVADQKAVEDCYKANGTKSLNCSKEVESFIRCVAAFRYFRMRKSDPETL
;
A
#
# COMPACT_ATOMS: atom_id res chain seq x y z
N MET A 1 6.33 50.70 -15.50
CA MET A 1 6.40 49.26 -15.14
C MET A 1 5.90 49.14 -13.71
N GLY A 2 4.60 48.89 -13.52
CA GLY A 2 3.98 48.73 -12.21
C GLY A 2 4.03 47.27 -11.76
N SER A 3 4.39 47.05 -10.50
CA SER A 3 4.38 45.72 -9.88
C SER A 3 2.99 45.48 -9.26
N VAL A 4 2.23 44.56 -9.85
CA VAL A 4 0.88 44.15 -9.42
C VAL A 4 0.99 42.78 -8.77
N PHE A 5 1.52 42.72 -7.56
CA PHE A 5 1.39 41.52 -6.72
C PHE A 5 1.20 41.96 -5.27
N GLY A 6 -0.07 42.09 -4.88
CA GLY A 6 -0.47 42.23 -3.48
C GLY A 6 -0.35 40.88 -2.79
N THR A 7 0.44 40.81 -1.72
CA THR A 7 0.45 39.67 -0.80
C THR A 7 -0.76 39.76 0.12
N SER A 8 -1.76 38.91 -0.09
CA SER A 8 -2.83 38.69 0.90
C SER A 8 -2.22 38.06 2.16
N PRO A 9 -2.63 38.48 3.37
CA PRO A 9 -2.25 37.77 4.59
C PRO A 9 -2.90 36.37 4.60
N PRO A 10 -2.27 35.38 5.27
CA PRO A 10 -2.89 34.07 5.47
C PRO A 10 -4.09 34.23 6.42
N TYR A 11 -5.26 33.81 5.97
CA TYR A 11 -6.41 33.66 6.85
C TYR A 11 -6.13 32.49 7.80
N ASP A 12 -5.97 32.79 9.09
CA ASP A 12 -5.90 31.75 10.12
C ASP A 12 -7.34 31.42 10.54
N VAL A 13 -7.82 30.24 10.11
CA VAL A 13 -9.18 29.78 10.41
C VAL A 13 -9.09 28.82 11.59
N THR A 14 -9.30 29.36 12.79
CA THR A 14 -9.41 28.55 14.01
C THR A 14 -10.86 28.14 14.19
N PHE A 15 -11.15 26.84 14.01
CA PHE A 15 -12.47 26.27 14.26
C PHE A 15 -12.55 25.76 15.69
N SER A 16 -13.46 26.30 16.49
CA SER A 16 -13.79 25.74 17.80
C SER A 16 -14.86 24.65 17.64
N ARG A 17 -14.85 23.63 18.50
CA ARG A 17 -15.82 22.51 18.44
C ARG A 17 -17.28 22.96 18.55
N SER A 18 -17.52 24.15 19.10
CA SER A 18 -18.81 24.82 19.19
C SER A 18 -19.28 25.46 17.88
N ASP A 19 -18.37 25.69 16.92
CA ASP A 19 -18.65 26.42 15.68
C ASP A 19 -19.13 25.46 14.57
N ILE A 20 -18.99 24.16 14.79
CA ILE A 20 -19.49 23.10 13.91
C ILE A 20 -20.88 22.72 14.42
N LEU A 21 -21.89 23.42 13.93
CA LEU A 21 -23.29 23.12 14.23
C LEU A 21 -23.72 21.90 13.42
N VAL A 22 -23.64 20.73 14.05
CA VAL A 22 -24.16 19.48 13.49
C VAL A 22 -25.62 19.34 13.91
N SER A 23 -26.53 19.26 12.94
CA SER A 23 -27.94 19.00 13.22
C SER A 23 -28.14 17.58 13.75
N ASP A 24 -29.09 17.38 14.67
CA ASP A 24 -29.39 16.07 15.24
C ASP A 24 -29.74 15.02 14.18
N ASP A 25 -30.29 15.43 13.03
CA ASP A 25 -30.55 14.54 11.88
C ASP A 25 -29.27 13.89 11.32
N VAL A 26 -28.15 14.64 11.35
CA VAL A 26 -26.84 14.14 10.93
C VAL A 26 -26.28 13.16 11.96
N ILE A 27 -26.50 13.44 13.25
CA ILE A 27 -26.12 12.54 14.36
C ILE A 27 -26.91 11.23 14.27
N ASP A 28 -28.20 11.31 14.01
CA ASP A 28 -29.10 10.14 13.93
C ASP A 28 -28.85 9.30 12.69
N ARG A 29 -28.50 9.93 11.56
CA ARG A 29 -28.03 9.22 10.36
C ARG A 29 -26.71 8.49 10.62
N VAL A 30 -25.76 9.15 11.27
CA VAL A 30 -24.47 8.53 11.63
C VAL A 30 -24.68 7.36 12.60
N LYS A 31 -25.65 7.47 13.53
CA LYS A 31 -26.03 6.37 14.43
C LYS A 31 -26.73 5.22 13.69
N SER A 32 -27.64 5.49 12.76
CA SER A 32 -28.35 4.42 12.04
C SER A 32 -27.40 3.62 11.14
N HIS A 33 -26.43 4.29 10.51
CA HIS A 33 -25.38 3.65 9.71
C HIS A 33 -24.42 2.76 10.53
N GLN A 34 -24.35 2.88 11.86
CA GLN A 34 -23.61 1.94 12.72
C GLN A 34 -24.35 0.63 13.00
N SER A 35 -25.63 0.49 12.61
CA SER A 35 -26.48 -0.65 12.96
C SER A 35 -26.50 -1.79 11.93
N HIS A 36 -25.87 -1.62 10.77
CA HIS A 36 -25.91 -2.62 9.70
C HIS A 36 -24.53 -3.15 9.35
N SER A 37 -24.31 -4.43 9.64
CA SER A 37 -23.25 -5.26 9.05
C SER A 37 -23.40 -5.34 7.53
N PRO A 38 -22.29 -5.40 6.76
CA PRO A 38 -22.35 -5.50 5.31
C PRO A 38 -22.84 -6.88 4.87
N PRO A 39 -23.81 -7.00 3.94
CA PRO A 39 -23.91 -8.17 3.10
C PRO A 39 -22.76 -8.17 2.09
N ALA A 40 -22.17 -9.35 1.90
CA ALA A 40 -21.10 -9.59 0.95
C ALA A 40 -21.46 -9.19 -0.50
N GLU A 41 -20.53 -8.45 -1.11
CA GLU A 41 -20.02 -8.56 -2.50
C GLU A 41 -20.96 -8.38 -3.72
N ALA A 42 -20.82 -7.22 -4.40
CA ALA A 42 -20.58 -6.98 -5.87
C ALA A 42 -21.20 -5.63 -6.38
N PRO A 43 -20.92 -5.15 -7.62
CA PRO A 43 -19.79 -4.38 -8.18
C PRO A 43 -20.07 -2.81 -8.24
N PRO A 44 -19.29 -1.93 -8.94
CA PRO A 44 -19.22 -0.46 -8.67
C PRO A 44 -20.39 0.39 -9.25
N PRO A 45 -20.51 1.70 -8.88
CA PRO A 45 -21.79 2.40 -8.78
C PRO A 45 -22.22 3.19 -10.04
N ALA A 46 -23.53 3.42 -10.19
CA ALA A 46 -24.16 4.29 -11.17
C ALA A 46 -25.34 5.07 -10.54
N PRO A 47 -25.75 6.23 -11.09
CA PRO A 47 -26.08 7.44 -10.32
C PRO A 47 -27.51 7.51 -9.74
N ILE A 48 -27.61 8.25 -8.64
CA ILE A 48 -28.82 8.59 -7.87
C ILE A 48 -29.81 9.40 -8.73
N PRO A 49 -31.11 9.01 -8.80
CA PRO A 49 -32.19 9.91 -9.19
C PRO A 49 -32.89 10.54 -7.98
N LEU A 50 -32.66 11.85 -7.85
CA LEU A 50 -33.53 12.93 -7.37
C LEU A 50 -35.00 12.57 -7.01
N VAL A 51 -35.39 12.75 -5.73
CA VAL A 51 -36.80 12.99 -5.30
C VAL A 51 -36.75 13.98 -4.12
N LYS A 52 -36.94 15.29 -4.37
CA LYS A 52 -38.19 16.09 -4.30
C LYS A 52 -38.66 16.36 -2.85
N GLU A 53 -38.41 17.60 -2.42
CA GLU A 53 -38.94 18.29 -1.23
C GLU A 53 -40.48 18.29 -1.17
N GLU A 54 -41.05 18.06 0.01
CA GLU A 54 -42.28 18.75 0.47
C GLU A 54 -42.35 18.80 2.03
N PRO A 55 -42.74 19.93 2.67
CA PRO A 55 -42.66 20.15 4.13
C PRO A 55 -44.07 20.03 4.83
N PRO A 56 -44.25 20.48 6.10
CA PRO A 56 -44.44 19.71 7.34
C PRO A 56 -45.92 19.63 7.83
N PRO A 57 -46.21 19.00 8.99
CA PRO A 57 -46.62 19.85 10.13
C PRO A 57 -46.18 19.39 11.54
N THR A 58 -45.64 20.38 12.26
CA THR A 58 -45.78 20.73 13.69
C THR A 58 -46.28 19.71 14.74
N ALA A 59 -45.49 19.57 15.82
CA ALA A 59 -45.92 19.50 17.24
C ALA A 59 -44.65 19.57 18.10
N VAL A 60 -44.26 20.72 18.67
CA VAL A 60 -44.59 21.26 20.01
C VAL A 60 -44.32 20.28 21.17
N HIS A 61 -43.80 20.85 22.26
CA HIS A 61 -43.62 20.35 23.64
C HIS A 61 -42.21 19.87 23.98
N ASP A 62 -41.63 20.20 25.12
CA ASP A 62 -41.82 21.27 26.10
C ASP A 62 -40.56 21.16 26.96
N SER A 63 -39.97 22.28 27.36
CA SER A 63 -38.74 22.30 28.14
C SER A 63 -39.04 22.12 29.64
N ALA A 64 -38.35 21.17 30.28
CA ALA A 64 -38.23 21.11 31.73
C ALA A 64 -36.78 20.80 32.15
N PRO A 65 -36.25 21.44 33.21
CA PRO A 65 -34.84 21.37 33.57
C PRO A 65 -34.58 20.16 34.49
N VAL A 66 -33.51 19.40 34.25
CA VAL A 66 -33.11 18.29 35.14
C VAL A 66 -31.74 18.58 35.75
N GLY A 67 -31.72 18.64 37.09
CA GLY A 67 -30.54 18.94 37.89
C GLY A 67 -29.51 17.79 38.00
N SER A 68 -28.30 18.20 38.42
CA SER A 68 -27.07 17.51 38.85
C SER A 68 -26.92 15.97 38.76
N VAL A 69 -27.94 15.15 39.06
CA VAL A 69 -27.88 13.68 38.94
C VAL A 69 -27.82 13.25 37.47
N ALA A 70 -28.49 13.99 36.58
CA ALA A 70 -28.42 13.76 35.13
C ALA A 70 -27.01 13.98 34.59
N ALA A 71 -26.23 14.91 35.16
CA ALA A 71 -24.86 15.20 34.76
C ALA A 71 -23.91 14.05 35.10
N HIS A 72 -24.01 13.45 36.29
CA HIS A 72 -23.20 12.29 36.67
C HIS A 72 -23.52 11.06 35.81
N HIS A 73 -24.80 10.82 35.50
CA HIS A 73 -25.20 9.73 34.62
C HIS A 73 -24.70 9.93 33.17
N LEU A 74 -24.73 11.17 32.67
CA LEU A 74 -24.16 11.53 31.37
C LEU A 74 -22.64 11.31 31.30
N VAL A 75 -21.89 11.73 32.32
CA VAL A 75 -20.44 11.52 32.39
C VAL A 75 -20.10 10.03 32.39
N HIS A 76 -20.77 9.23 33.23
CA HIS A 76 -20.54 7.78 33.25
C HIS A 76 -20.89 7.09 31.92
N SER A 77 -21.93 7.57 31.22
CA SER A 77 -22.27 7.14 29.87
C SER A 77 -21.15 7.46 28.87
N LEU A 78 -20.57 8.67 28.93
CA LEU A 78 -19.46 9.05 28.07
C LEU A 78 -18.21 8.18 28.32
N ASP A 79 -17.86 7.91 29.59
CA ASP A 79 -16.74 7.04 29.94
C ASP A 79 -16.93 5.60 29.44
N GLN A 80 -18.16 5.10 29.41
CA GLN A 80 -18.46 3.79 28.83
C GLN A 80 -18.30 3.79 27.32
N ILE A 81 -18.77 4.85 26.65
CA ILE A 81 -18.63 5.03 25.21
C ILE A 81 -17.16 5.11 24.83
N GLU A 82 -16.35 5.90 25.54
CA GLU A 82 -14.92 6.04 25.32
C GLU A 82 -14.20 4.70 25.47
N ARG A 83 -14.42 3.98 26.58
CA ARG A 83 -13.83 2.64 26.79
C ARG A 83 -14.22 1.64 25.69
N ASN A 84 -15.46 1.72 25.20
CA ASN A 84 -15.91 0.87 24.09
C ASN A 84 -15.20 1.21 22.78
N TYR A 85 -15.01 2.49 22.48
CA TYR A 85 -14.25 2.93 21.31
C TYR A 85 -12.78 2.55 21.41
N GLU A 86 -12.12 2.77 22.54
CA GLU A 86 -10.73 2.34 22.77
C GLU A 86 -10.57 0.83 22.60
N THR A 87 -11.51 0.05 23.12
CA THR A 87 -11.49 -1.41 22.97
C THR A 87 -11.63 -1.83 21.51
N ARG A 88 -12.49 -1.15 20.74
CA ARG A 88 -12.65 -1.41 19.30
C ARG A 88 -11.41 -1.00 18.53
N LEU A 89 -10.81 0.15 18.85
CA LEU A 89 -9.60 0.65 18.23
C LEU A 89 -8.45 -0.34 18.43
N ARG A 90 -8.23 -0.77 19.67
CA ARG A 90 -7.19 -1.76 20.00
C ARG A 90 -7.37 -3.08 19.23
N LYS A 91 -8.59 -3.57 19.10
CA LYS A 91 -8.87 -4.78 18.30
C LYS A 91 -8.54 -4.61 16.82
N VAL A 92 -8.78 -3.42 16.27
CA VAL A 92 -8.44 -3.12 14.87
C VAL A 92 -6.93 -3.02 14.70
N GLU A 93 -6.24 -2.34 15.62
CA GLU A 93 -4.78 -2.24 15.64
C GLU A 93 -4.14 -3.63 15.74
N GLU A 94 -4.55 -4.45 16.71
CA GLU A 94 -4.05 -5.83 16.87
C GLU A 94 -4.26 -6.69 15.62
N ARG A 95 -5.40 -6.53 14.94
CA ARG A 95 -5.68 -7.25 13.69
C ARG A 95 -4.78 -6.75 12.56
N ASN A 96 -4.58 -5.44 12.47
CA ASN A 96 -3.72 -4.84 11.45
C ASN A 96 -2.26 -5.28 11.64
N ASP A 97 -1.76 -5.24 12.88
CA ASP A 97 -0.42 -5.69 13.23
C ASP A 97 -0.18 -7.16 12.85
N LYS A 98 -1.18 -8.02 13.09
CA LYS A 98 -1.11 -9.43 12.68
C LYS A 98 -1.06 -9.59 11.16
N PHE A 99 -1.85 -8.81 10.44
CA PHE A 99 -1.86 -8.84 8.98
C PHE A 99 -0.54 -8.33 8.40
N LEU A 100 -0.02 -7.23 8.92
CA LEU A 100 1.27 -6.66 8.51
C LEU A 100 2.41 -7.66 8.75
N LYS A 101 2.47 -8.27 9.94
CA LYS A 101 3.46 -9.31 10.24
C LYS A 101 3.40 -10.50 9.28
N ALA A 102 2.19 -11.00 9.00
CA ALA A 102 2.02 -12.09 8.05
C ALA A 102 2.45 -11.69 6.62
N ALA A 103 2.14 -10.46 6.20
CA ALA A 103 2.55 -9.93 4.90
C ALA A 103 4.08 -9.75 4.81
N GLU A 104 4.73 -9.28 5.87
CA GLU A 104 6.19 -9.17 5.96
C GLU A 104 6.85 -10.55 5.85
N GLU A 105 6.35 -11.56 6.57
CA GLU A 105 6.87 -12.93 6.50
C GLU A 105 6.74 -13.52 5.09
N GLU A 106 5.59 -13.36 4.43
CA GLU A 106 5.39 -13.82 3.06
C GLU A 106 6.29 -13.07 2.07
N PHE A 107 6.43 -11.75 2.23
CA PHE A 107 7.33 -10.95 1.41
C PHE A 107 8.77 -11.46 1.53
N THR A 108 9.27 -11.66 2.75
CA THR A 108 10.63 -12.18 2.98
C THR A 108 10.81 -13.56 2.36
N LYS A 109 9.84 -14.48 2.51
CA LYS A 109 9.90 -15.82 1.87
C LYS A 109 9.99 -15.71 0.35
N VAL A 110 9.18 -14.83 -0.26
CA VAL A 110 9.18 -14.64 -1.72
C VAL A 110 10.50 -14.04 -2.17
N VAL A 111 11.02 -13.03 -1.48
CA VAL A 111 12.32 -12.43 -1.77
C VAL A 111 13.44 -13.46 -1.66
N ASP A 112 13.47 -14.26 -0.60
CA ASP A 112 14.48 -15.31 -0.41
C ASP A 112 14.40 -16.36 -1.52
N ARG A 113 13.19 -16.77 -1.93
CA ARG A 113 12.98 -17.70 -3.05
C ARG A 113 13.49 -17.12 -4.37
N LEU A 114 13.19 -15.86 -4.64
CA LEU A 114 13.65 -15.17 -5.86
C LEU A 114 15.17 -14.98 -5.83
N GLN A 115 15.72 -14.58 -4.69
CA GLN A 115 17.16 -14.43 -4.51
C GLN A 115 17.87 -15.77 -4.72
N ALA A 116 17.36 -16.87 -4.16
CA ALA A 116 17.89 -18.21 -4.39
C ALA A 116 17.83 -18.62 -5.87
N LYS A 117 16.71 -18.33 -6.55
CA LYS A 117 16.50 -18.70 -7.95
C LYS A 117 17.32 -17.87 -8.94
N TYR A 118 17.47 -16.56 -8.71
CA TYR A 118 17.99 -15.62 -9.70
C TYR A 118 19.32 -14.96 -9.32
N ILE A 119 19.66 -14.86 -8.03
CA ILE A 119 20.80 -14.05 -7.55
C ILE A 119 21.89 -14.92 -6.93
N ARG A 120 21.58 -15.72 -5.91
CA ARG A 120 22.55 -16.60 -5.22
C ARG A 120 23.09 -17.72 -6.11
N GLY A 121 22.35 -18.07 -7.14
CA GLY A 121 22.79 -18.98 -8.20
C GLY A 121 23.24 -18.26 -9.47
N SER A 122 23.62 -16.96 -9.43
CA SER A 122 24.20 -16.31 -10.60
C SER A 122 25.39 -17.16 -11.02
N PRO A 123 25.31 -17.83 -12.18
CA PRO A 123 26.36 -18.73 -12.59
C PRO A 123 27.63 -17.89 -12.72
N GLU A 124 28.72 -18.42 -12.18
CA GLU A 124 30.09 -18.11 -12.54
C GLU A 124 30.17 -17.29 -13.82
N GLU A 125 30.76 -16.08 -13.74
CA GLU A 125 30.79 -15.13 -14.84
C GLU A 125 31.14 -15.86 -16.14
N CYS A 126 30.24 -15.77 -17.13
CA CYS A 126 30.26 -16.64 -18.31
C CYS A 126 31.61 -16.56 -19.04
N CYS A 127 32.41 -17.63 -18.94
CA CYS A 127 33.62 -17.82 -19.72
C CYS A 127 34.69 -16.73 -19.55
N VAL A 128 34.81 -16.12 -18.36
CA VAL A 128 35.73 -14.99 -18.12
C VAL A 128 37.20 -15.36 -18.34
N ALA A 129 37.60 -16.58 -17.98
CA ALA A 129 38.96 -17.05 -18.23
C ALA A 129 39.28 -17.12 -19.73
N ASP A 130 38.38 -17.69 -20.54
CA ASP A 130 38.53 -17.76 -22.00
C ASP A 130 38.44 -16.38 -22.64
N GLN A 131 37.55 -15.50 -22.15
CA GLN A 131 37.45 -14.11 -22.61
C GLN A 131 38.78 -13.38 -22.43
N LYS A 132 39.39 -13.49 -21.25
CA LYS A 132 40.67 -12.87 -20.96
C LYS A 132 41.78 -13.41 -21.86
N ALA A 133 41.80 -14.72 -22.13
CA ALA A 133 42.77 -15.33 -23.05
C ALA A 133 42.66 -14.76 -24.47
N VAL A 134 41.43 -14.54 -24.96
CA VAL A 134 41.18 -13.91 -26.27
C VAL A 134 41.68 -12.46 -26.29
N GLU A 135 41.33 -11.68 -25.27
CA GLU A 135 41.76 -10.29 -25.15
C GLU A 135 43.29 -10.16 -25.10
N ASP A 136 43.94 -11.00 -24.31
CA ASP A 136 45.40 -11.00 -24.15
C ASP A 136 46.09 -11.44 -25.45
N CYS A 137 45.52 -12.39 -26.19
CA CYS A 137 46.05 -12.78 -27.50
C CYS A 137 45.97 -11.65 -28.52
N TYR A 138 44.84 -10.93 -28.60
CA TYR A 138 44.69 -9.82 -29.53
C TYR A 138 45.59 -8.63 -29.17
N LYS A 139 45.79 -8.35 -27.87
CA LYS A 139 46.76 -7.34 -27.42
C LYS A 139 48.18 -7.70 -27.84
N ALA A 140 48.56 -8.97 -27.78
CA ALA A 140 49.88 -9.44 -28.21
C ALA A 140 50.03 -9.52 -29.74
N ASN A 141 48.94 -9.74 -30.49
CA ASN A 141 48.95 -10.02 -31.93
C ASN A 141 48.11 -9.02 -32.74
N GLY A 142 48.21 -7.72 -32.46
CA GLY A 142 47.36 -6.69 -33.08
C GLY A 142 47.38 -6.66 -34.62
N THR A 143 48.51 -6.98 -35.26
CA THR A 143 48.64 -7.07 -36.73
C THR A 143 48.43 -8.47 -37.30
N LYS A 144 48.33 -9.49 -36.44
CA LYS A 144 48.22 -10.91 -36.79
C LYS A 144 47.06 -11.57 -36.04
N SER A 145 45.88 -10.97 -36.15
CA SER A 145 44.65 -11.40 -35.46
C SER A 145 44.26 -12.86 -35.69
N LEU A 146 44.64 -13.44 -36.85
CA LEU A 146 44.38 -14.84 -37.19
C LEU A 146 45.11 -15.85 -36.29
N ASN A 147 46.20 -15.44 -35.64
CA ASN A 147 46.93 -16.28 -34.68
C ASN A 147 46.11 -16.60 -33.42
N CYS A 148 45.08 -15.81 -33.12
CA CYS A 148 44.21 -15.96 -31.94
C CYS A 148 42.99 -16.85 -32.17
N SER A 149 42.91 -17.53 -33.31
CA SER A 149 41.78 -18.38 -33.69
C SER A 149 41.50 -19.48 -32.66
N LYS A 150 42.55 -20.08 -32.08
CA LYS A 150 42.44 -21.14 -31.08
C LYS A 150 41.79 -20.66 -29.79
N GLU A 151 42.18 -19.49 -29.30
CA GLU A 151 41.64 -18.87 -28.08
C GLU A 151 40.17 -18.51 -28.29
N VAL A 152 39.84 -17.98 -29.47
CA VAL A 152 38.45 -17.65 -29.86
C VAL A 152 37.58 -18.91 -29.94
N GLU A 153 38.09 -20.01 -30.50
CA GLU A 153 37.36 -21.29 -30.53
C GLU A 153 37.11 -21.86 -29.12
N SER A 154 38.03 -21.68 -28.18
CA SER A 154 37.82 -22.03 -26.76
C SER A 154 36.65 -21.23 -26.17
N PHE A 155 36.68 -19.91 -26.34
CA PHE A 155 35.65 -19.02 -25.86
C PHE A 155 34.27 -19.34 -26.45
N ILE A 156 34.19 -19.57 -27.77
CA ILE A 156 32.93 -19.92 -28.44
C ILE A 156 32.37 -21.24 -27.88
N ARG A 157 33.21 -22.26 -27.66
CA ARG A 157 32.77 -23.53 -27.06
C ARG A 157 32.24 -23.35 -25.65
N CYS A 158 32.92 -22.55 -24.83
CA CYS A 158 32.45 -22.24 -23.49
C CYS A 158 31.08 -21.52 -23.53
N VAL A 159 30.92 -20.50 -24.38
CA VAL A 159 29.65 -19.75 -24.51
C VAL A 159 28.52 -20.66 -25.02
N ALA A 160 28.81 -21.55 -25.98
CA ALA A 160 27.84 -22.51 -26.47
C ALA A 160 27.37 -23.48 -25.37
N ALA A 161 28.31 -24.01 -24.57
CA ALA A 161 28.01 -24.85 -23.43
C ALA A 161 27.19 -24.10 -22.38
N PHE A 162 27.57 -22.87 -22.04
CA PHE A 162 26.85 -22.03 -21.09
C PHE A 162 25.40 -21.76 -21.52
N ARG A 163 25.19 -21.40 -22.80
CA ARG A 163 23.86 -21.21 -23.38
C ARG A 163 23.02 -22.48 -23.28
N TYR A 164 23.60 -23.62 -23.61
CA TYR A 164 22.94 -24.93 -23.51
C TYR A 164 22.51 -25.27 -22.07
N PHE A 165 23.42 -25.11 -21.10
CA PHE A 165 23.09 -25.36 -19.69
C PHE A 165 22.02 -24.41 -19.16
N ARG A 166 22.05 -23.14 -19.58
CA ARG A 166 21.07 -22.15 -19.18
C ARG A 166 19.67 -22.45 -19.75
N MET A 167 19.59 -22.91 -21.00
CA MET A 167 18.32 -23.35 -21.59
C MET A 167 17.73 -24.56 -20.86
N ARG A 168 18.54 -25.56 -20.47
CA ARG A 168 18.05 -26.74 -19.74
C ARG A 168 17.61 -26.48 -18.30
N LYS A 169 18.15 -25.47 -17.63
CA LYS A 169 17.74 -25.08 -16.27
C LYS A 169 16.41 -24.30 -16.22
N SER A 170 15.88 -23.87 -17.37
CA SER A 170 14.60 -23.15 -17.46
C SER A 170 13.38 -24.04 -17.24
N ASP A 171 13.56 -25.36 -17.26
CA ASP A 171 12.49 -26.35 -17.11
C ASP A 171 12.48 -27.00 -15.71
N PRO A 172 12.14 -26.28 -14.62
CA PRO A 172 11.50 -26.89 -13.47
C PRO A 172 10.01 -26.56 -13.54
N GLU A 173 9.25 -27.57 -13.92
CA GLU A 173 7.82 -27.81 -13.65
C GLU A 173 6.96 -26.60 -13.25
N THR A 174 6.03 -26.27 -14.14
CA THR A 174 4.70 -25.77 -13.78
C THR A 174 4.09 -26.63 -12.67
N LEU A 175 4.04 -26.10 -11.44
CA LEU A 175 3.11 -26.52 -10.40
C LEU A 175 2.79 -25.34 -9.47
#